data_AF-A0AAU1AJM6-F1
#
_entry.id   AF-A0AAU1AJM6-F1
#
_cell.length_a   1.000
_cell.length_b   1.000
_cell.length_c   1.000
_cell.angle_alpha   90.00
_cell.angle_beta   90.00
_cell.angle_gamma   90.00
#
_symmetry.space_group_name_H-M   'P 1'
#
loop_
_entity.id
_entity.type
_entity.pdbx_description
1 polymer ?
#
loop_
_entity_poly.entity_id
_entity_poly.type
_entity_poly.pdbx_seq_one_letter_code
_entity_poly.pdbx_strand_id
1 'polypeptide(L)'
;MHPPELRIQARQQHLAGLTVAEVARRLRLPYPTVRGWCRERDEPRRHDTALRCFRCRSDVKNQTDPSAYLYLLGLYLGDGHLVTTARVPVLRIACSSSWPGLIEACDASMRQVLAAKVQRVQQPGCVSVQSSGKHWPCLLPQHGPGKKHERPIILADWQRNLVAAHPGDFLRGLFHSDGCRFANRVTVRGKAYVYPRYMFVNESADIMELCQWGLDLLGIAWRMNRHNSLSVARRGAVATLDRHVGPKS
;
A
#
# COMPACT_ATOMS: atom_id res chain seq x y z
N MET A 1 12.99 30.27 19.86
CA MET A 1 11.91 29.34 19.49
C MET A 1 11.23 28.91 20.80
N HIS A 2 9.91 29.07 20.96
CA HIS A 2 9.25 28.74 22.23
C HIS A 2 9.05 27.22 22.39
N PRO A 3 9.13 26.68 23.62
CA PRO A 3 8.82 25.29 23.91
C PRO A 3 7.45 24.85 23.36
N PRO A 4 7.32 23.64 22.79
CA PRO A 4 6.07 23.15 22.21
C PRO A 4 4.91 23.06 23.23
N GLU A 5 5.22 22.91 24.51
CA GLU A 5 4.26 22.86 25.62
C GLU A 5 3.51 24.19 25.78
N LEU A 6 4.19 25.33 25.60
CA LEU A 6 3.56 26.66 25.69
C LEU A 6 2.58 26.91 24.56
N ARG A 7 2.85 26.36 23.37
CA ARG A 7 1.93 26.41 22.23
C ARG A 7 0.68 25.57 22.49
N ILE A 8 0.82 24.37 23.06
CA ILE A 8 -0.30 23.50 23.42
C ILE A 8 -1.17 24.19 24.48
N GLN A 9 -0.55 24.73 25.53
CA GLN A 9 -1.22 25.42 26.62
C GLN A 9 -1.97 26.68 26.15
N ALA A 10 -1.37 27.48 25.26
CA ALA A 10 -2.01 28.66 24.69
C ALA A 10 -3.29 28.31 23.92
N ARG A 11 -3.26 27.23 23.14
CA ARG A 11 -4.42 26.75 22.37
C ARG A 11 -5.51 26.20 23.26
N GLN A 12 -5.15 25.41 24.29
CA GLN A 12 -6.12 24.91 25.27
C GLN A 12 -6.86 26.04 25.99
N GLN A 13 -6.15 27.09 26.42
CA GLN A 13 -6.78 28.25 27.05
C GLN A 13 -7.69 29.01 26.08
N HIS A 14 -7.29 29.14 24.80
CA HIS A 14 -8.13 29.77 23.80
C HIS A 14 -9.40 28.96 23.48
N LEU A 15 -9.28 27.64 23.35
CA LEU A 15 -10.41 26.73 23.16
C LEU A 15 -11.35 26.69 24.38
N ALA A 16 -10.81 26.90 25.58
CA ALA A 16 -11.58 27.06 26.82
C ALA A 16 -12.30 28.43 26.92
N GLY A 17 -12.25 29.26 25.87
CA GLY A 17 -13.02 30.50 25.76
C GLY A 17 -12.24 31.78 26.09
N LEU A 18 -10.95 31.70 26.45
CA LEU A 18 -10.14 32.90 26.65
C LEU A 18 -9.82 33.58 25.32
N THR A 19 -9.78 34.92 25.32
CA THR A 19 -9.33 35.70 24.17
C THR A 19 -7.82 35.55 23.99
N VAL A 20 -7.34 35.73 22.75
CA VAL A 20 -5.90 35.68 22.41
C VAL A 20 -5.07 36.65 23.27
N ALA A 21 -5.63 37.82 23.61
CA ALA A 21 -4.97 38.82 24.44
C ALA A 21 -4.80 38.35 25.90
N GLU A 22 -5.81 37.67 26.45
CA GLU A 22 -5.74 37.11 27.81
C GLU A 22 -4.75 35.96 27.90
N VAL A 23 -4.74 35.07 26.91
CA VAL A 23 -3.76 33.97 26.82
C VAL A 23 -2.33 34.51 26.73
N ALA A 24 -2.09 35.52 25.89
CA ALA A 24 -0.78 36.17 25.77
C ALA A 24 -0.31 36.78 27.10
N ARG A 25 -1.21 37.45 27.82
CA ARG A 25 -0.93 38.03 29.13
C ARG A 25 -0.62 36.95 30.18
N ARG A 26 -1.41 35.88 30.21
CA ARG A 26 -1.30 34.79 31.18
C ARG A 26 -0.01 33.98 31.01
N LEU A 27 0.40 33.74 29.77
CA LEU A 27 1.63 33.00 29.45
C LEU A 27 2.87 33.92 29.35
N ARG A 28 2.71 35.23 29.52
CA ARG A 28 3.76 36.25 29.34
C ARG A 28 4.46 36.13 27.98
N LEU A 29 3.68 35.93 26.92
CA LEU A 29 4.16 35.78 25.56
C LEU A 29 3.72 36.95 24.68
N PRO A 30 4.48 37.29 23.62
CA PRO A 30 4.07 38.31 22.67
C PRO A 30 2.71 37.98 22.03
N TYR A 31 1.83 38.97 21.98
CA TYR A 31 0.50 38.83 21.36
C TYR A 31 0.54 38.27 19.93
N PRO A 32 1.45 38.71 19.02
CA PRO A 32 1.52 38.15 17.67
C PRO A 32 1.82 36.64 17.64
N THR A 33 2.63 36.15 18.59
CA THR A 33 2.99 34.74 18.73
C THR A 33 1.78 33.90 19.11
N VAL A 34 1.04 34.32 20.14
CA VAL A 34 -0.18 33.64 20.59
C VAL A 34 -1.29 33.74 19.55
N ARG A 35 -1.44 34.90 18.90
CA ARG A 35 -2.36 35.09 17.77
C ARG A 35 -2.07 34.13 16.63
N GLY A 36 -0.80 33.89 16.31
CA GLY A 36 -0.39 32.90 15.31
C GLY A 36 -0.84 31.49 15.69
N TRP A 37 -0.59 31.06 16.93
CA TRP A 37 -0.96 29.73 17.41
C TRP A 37 -2.47 29.49 17.52
N CYS A 38 -3.23 30.52 17.88
CA CYS A 38 -4.68 30.48 18.06
C CYS A 38 -5.45 30.62 16.73
N ARG A 39 -4.89 31.34 15.74
CA ARG A 39 -5.51 31.50 14.41
C ARG A 39 -5.11 30.43 13.40
N GLU A 40 -4.06 29.66 13.65
CA GLU A 40 -3.81 28.42 12.92
C GLU A 40 -5.00 27.48 13.20
N ARG A 41 -5.96 27.45 12.26
CA ARG A 41 -7.01 26.42 12.22
C ARG A 41 -6.31 25.07 12.32
N ASP A 42 -6.82 24.21 13.20
CA ASP A 42 -6.62 22.78 13.05
C ASP A 42 -7.33 22.34 11.76
N GLU A 43 -6.78 22.64 10.60
CA GLU A 43 -6.54 21.48 9.76
C GLU A 43 -5.54 20.68 10.56
N PRO A 44 -5.87 19.46 11.03
CA PRO A 44 -4.82 18.61 11.56
C PRO A 44 -3.76 18.63 10.48
N ARG A 45 -2.55 19.13 10.79
CA ARG A 45 -1.37 18.82 10.00
C ARG A 45 -1.41 17.31 9.94
N ARG A 46 -1.95 16.77 8.84
CA ARG A 46 -2.39 15.37 8.74
C ARG A 46 -1.22 14.58 9.29
N HIS A 47 -1.44 13.97 10.45
CA HIS A 47 -0.39 13.51 11.34
C HIS A 47 0.79 12.97 10.53
N ASP A 48 2.01 13.50 10.79
CA ASP A 48 3.23 13.04 10.11
C ASP A 48 3.18 11.51 10.04
N THR A 49 3.56 10.93 8.91
CA THR A 49 3.62 9.47 8.73
C THR A 49 4.28 8.76 9.92
N ALA A 50 5.19 9.44 10.63
CA ALA A 50 5.79 9.02 11.89
C ALA A 50 4.79 8.66 13.00
N LEU A 51 3.68 9.40 13.12
CA LEU A 51 2.67 9.19 14.15
C LEU A 51 1.71 8.04 13.86
N ARG A 52 1.65 7.59 12.59
CA ARG A 52 0.79 6.49 12.09
C ARG A 52 1.56 5.19 11.83
N CYS A 53 2.90 5.23 11.82
CA CYS A 53 3.70 4.07 11.51
C CYS A 53 3.73 3.09 12.69
N PHE A 54 2.98 1.98 12.59
CA PHE A 54 2.95 0.91 13.59
C PHE A 54 4.28 0.17 13.75
N ARG A 55 5.25 0.38 12.84
CA ARG A 55 6.61 -0.16 12.96
C ARG A 55 7.51 0.71 13.83
N CYS A 56 7.28 2.01 13.85
CA CYS A 56 8.09 2.94 14.63
C CYS A 56 7.50 3.22 16.01
N ARG A 57 6.20 2.96 16.21
CA ARG A 57 5.52 3.20 17.47
C ARG A 57 4.55 2.07 17.82
N SER A 58 4.64 1.59 19.06
CA SER A 58 3.77 0.53 19.61
C SER A 58 2.43 1.05 20.13
N ASP A 59 2.28 2.37 20.31
CA ASP A 59 1.09 3.03 20.87
C ASP A 59 0.08 3.50 19.81
N VAL A 60 0.32 3.19 18.53
CA VAL A 60 -0.57 3.61 17.44
C VAL A 60 -1.89 2.85 17.53
N LYS A 61 -2.92 3.52 18.06
CA LYS A 61 -4.29 2.99 18.19
C LYS A 61 -4.97 2.69 16.85
N ASN A 62 -4.48 3.31 15.76
CA ASN A 62 -4.97 3.06 14.40
C ASN A 62 -4.04 2.04 13.73
N GLN A 63 -4.09 0.79 14.19
CA GLN A 63 -3.34 -0.30 13.57
C GLN A 63 -3.79 -0.39 12.12
N THR A 64 -2.83 -0.28 11.19
CA THR A 64 -3.10 -0.41 9.76
C THR A 64 -3.92 -1.67 9.50
N ASP A 65 -5.01 -1.55 8.74
CA ASP A 65 -5.79 -2.69 8.29
C ASP A 65 -4.87 -3.69 7.56
N PRO A 66 -4.72 -4.94 8.08
CA PRO A 66 -3.90 -5.97 7.45
C PRO A 66 -4.25 -6.21 5.99
N SER A 67 -5.54 -6.16 5.63
CA SER A 67 -6.00 -6.40 4.27
C SER A 67 -5.48 -5.33 3.31
N ALA A 68 -5.64 -4.06 3.69
CA ALA A 68 -5.14 -2.91 2.93
C ALA A 68 -3.62 -2.94 2.78
N TYR A 69 -2.90 -3.32 3.84
CA TYR A 69 -1.45 -3.46 3.80
C TYR A 69 -1.01 -4.57 2.85
N LEU A 70 -1.61 -5.77 2.94
CA LEU A 70 -1.22 -6.91 2.13
C LEU A 70 -1.54 -6.72 0.65
N TYR A 71 -2.69 -6.11 0.35
CA TYR A 71 -3.01 -5.72 -1.02
C TYR A 71 -2.00 -4.72 -1.57
N LEU A 72 -1.65 -3.68 -0.80
CA LEU A 72 -0.63 -2.70 -1.18
C LEU A 72 0.76 -3.34 -1.33
N LEU A 73 1.12 -4.28 -0.46
CA LEU A 73 2.37 -5.03 -0.54
C LEU A 73 2.45 -5.82 -1.85
N GLY A 74 1.38 -6.52 -2.24
CA GLY A 74 1.31 -7.23 -3.52
C GLY A 74 1.49 -6.29 -4.71
N LEU A 75 0.75 -5.16 -4.74
CA LEU A 75 0.92 -4.13 -5.78
C LEU A 75 2.34 -3.55 -5.79
N TYR A 76 2.94 -3.34 -4.62
CA TYR A 76 4.30 -2.84 -4.51
C TYR A 76 5.31 -3.83 -5.11
N LEU A 77 5.13 -5.13 -4.88
CA LEU A 77 6.03 -6.17 -5.39
C LEU A 77 5.93 -6.32 -6.91
N GLY A 78 4.77 -6.13 -7.53
CA GLY A 78 4.67 -6.08 -8.99
C GLY A 78 5.05 -4.71 -9.56
N ASP A 79 4.07 -3.81 -9.64
CA ASP A 79 4.16 -2.53 -10.37
C ASP A 79 4.70 -1.36 -9.54
N GLY A 80 5.05 -1.59 -8.28
CA GLY A 80 5.53 -0.55 -7.37
C GLY A 80 7.04 -0.37 -7.31
N HIS A 81 7.46 0.80 -6.86
CA HIS A 81 8.82 1.06 -6.42
C HIS A 81 8.83 2.17 -5.37
N LEU A 82 9.90 2.17 -4.55
CA LEU A 82 10.10 3.18 -3.51
C LEU A 82 11.32 4.03 -3.87
N VAL A 83 11.09 5.32 -4.14
CA VAL A 83 12.16 6.29 -4.41
C VAL A 83 12.68 6.82 -3.09
N THR A 84 13.86 6.36 -2.66
CA THR A 84 14.49 6.76 -1.39
C THR A 84 15.58 7.82 -1.54
N THR A 85 15.97 8.15 -2.77
CA THR A 85 16.96 9.20 -3.09
C THR A 85 16.41 10.62 -2.98
N ALA A 86 15.09 10.77 -2.95
CA ALA A 86 14.44 12.05 -2.71
C ALA A 86 14.55 12.47 -1.24
N ARG A 87 14.41 13.78 -0.95
CA ARG A 87 14.41 14.32 0.42
C ARG A 87 13.42 13.63 1.35
N VAL A 88 12.29 13.17 0.82
CA VAL A 88 11.31 12.33 1.50
C VAL A 88 11.02 11.13 0.60
N PRO A 89 11.05 9.89 1.11
CA PRO A 89 10.75 8.70 0.32
C PRO A 89 9.38 8.80 -0.35
N VAL A 90 9.28 8.34 -1.60
CA VAL A 90 8.05 8.35 -2.39
C VAL A 90 7.72 6.94 -2.86
N LEU A 91 6.59 6.41 -2.39
CA LEU A 91 6.02 5.18 -2.94
C LEU A 91 5.31 5.54 -4.25
N ARG A 92 5.62 4.79 -5.31
CA ARG A 92 4.98 4.92 -6.62
C ARG A 92 4.50 3.56 -7.08
N ILE A 93 3.26 3.48 -7.55
CA ILE A 93 2.68 2.29 -8.17
C ILE A 93 2.10 2.70 -9.51
N ALA A 94 2.48 2.01 -10.58
CA ALA A 94 1.88 2.21 -11.88
C ALA A 94 0.62 1.36 -11.99
N CYS A 95 -0.49 1.94 -12.44
CA CYS A 95 -1.73 1.22 -12.67
C CYS A 95 -2.18 1.49 -14.11
N SER A 96 -2.45 0.44 -14.90
CA SER A 96 -2.91 0.62 -16.28
C SER A 96 -4.19 1.45 -16.35
N SER A 97 -4.26 2.37 -17.33
CA SER A 97 -5.45 3.20 -17.54
C SER A 97 -6.68 2.40 -17.98
N SER A 98 -6.49 1.15 -18.42
CA SER A 98 -7.57 0.23 -18.79
C SER A 98 -8.38 -0.29 -17.59
N TRP A 99 -7.88 -0.10 -16.35
CA TRP A 99 -8.52 -0.61 -15.13
C TRP A 99 -8.64 0.51 -14.08
N PRO A 100 -9.61 1.43 -14.22
CA PRO A 100 -9.78 2.54 -13.30
C PRO A 100 -10.04 2.10 -11.85
N GLY A 101 -10.71 0.96 -11.63
CA GLY A 101 -10.97 0.45 -10.28
C GLY A 101 -9.68 0.08 -9.53
N LEU A 102 -8.64 -0.37 -10.23
CA LEU A 102 -7.32 -0.62 -9.63
C LEU A 102 -6.63 0.67 -9.18
N ILE A 103 -6.82 1.77 -9.92
CA ILE A 103 -6.28 3.08 -9.55
C ILE A 103 -6.92 3.54 -8.23
N GLU A 104 -8.25 3.41 -8.12
CA GLU A 104 -8.99 3.71 -6.89
C GLU A 104 -8.57 2.82 -5.72
N ALA A 105 -8.47 1.50 -5.95
CA ALA A 105 -8.07 0.54 -4.93
C ALA A 105 -6.64 0.79 -4.42
N CYS A 106 -5.72 1.13 -5.33
CA CYS A 106 -4.34 1.50 -4.99
C CYS A 106 -4.30 2.78 -4.13
N ASP A 107 -5.04 3.82 -4.52
CA ASP A 107 -5.14 5.06 -3.74
C ASP A 107 -5.73 4.82 -2.34
N ALA A 108 -6.86 4.11 -2.27
CA ALA A 108 -7.51 3.77 -1.01
C ALA A 108 -6.57 3.00 -0.07
N SER A 109 -5.84 2.02 -0.61
CA SER A 109 -4.90 1.21 0.17
C SER A 109 -3.72 2.03 0.67
N MET A 110 -3.16 2.92 -0.17
CA MET A 110 -2.12 3.85 0.29
C MET A 110 -2.60 4.70 1.47
N ARG A 111 -3.83 5.23 1.43
CA ARG A 111 -4.42 6.07 2.51
C ARG A 111 -4.67 5.32 3.79
N GLN A 112 -5.24 4.12 3.69
CA GLN A 112 -5.51 3.25 4.83
C GLN A 112 -4.20 2.85 5.53
N VAL A 113 -3.15 2.57 4.75
CA VAL A 113 -1.86 2.14 5.28
C VAL A 113 -1.09 3.27 5.95
N LEU A 114 -0.74 4.33 5.21
CA LEU A 114 0.16 5.37 5.72
C LEU A 114 -0.06 6.75 5.12
N ALA A 115 -0.50 6.83 3.86
CA ALA A 115 -0.57 8.08 3.11
C ALA A 115 -1.50 9.08 3.79
N ALA A 116 -1.00 10.29 4.04
CA ALA A 116 -1.83 11.45 4.35
C ALA A 116 -2.44 12.08 3.09
N LYS A 117 -1.71 11.96 1.96
CA LYS A 117 -2.12 12.42 0.64
C LYS A 117 -1.60 11.44 -0.39
N VAL A 118 -2.41 11.20 -1.41
CA VAL A 118 -2.06 10.45 -2.60
C VAL A 118 -2.24 11.36 -3.80
N GLN A 119 -1.30 11.28 -4.73
CA GLN A 119 -1.31 11.98 -6.00
C GLN A 119 -1.44 10.96 -7.12
N ARG A 120 -2.21 11.31 -8.15
CA ARG A 120 -2.35 10.51 -9.36
C ARG A 120 -1.78 11.31 -10.52
N VAL A 121 -0.78 10.75 -11.18
CA VAL A 121 -0.08 11.40 -12.28
C VAL A 121 -0.34 10.59 -13.55
N GLN A 122 -1.03 11.18 -14.51
CA GLN A 122 -1.28 10.53 -15.80
C GLN A 122 0.03 10.32 -16.53
N GLN A 123 0.21 9.13 -17.11
CA GLN A 123 1.31 8.75 -17.98
C GLN A 123 0.72 8.08 -19.25
N PRO A 124 1.51 7.92 -20.33
CA PRO A 124 1.08 7.15 -21.49
C PRO A 124 0.74 5.70 -21.10
N GLY A 125 -0.52 5.29 -21.26
CA GLY A 125 -0.99 3.93 -20.99
C GLY A 125 -1.24 3.57 -19.52
N CYS A 126 -0.85 4.42 -18.55
CA CYS A 126 -1.04 4.15 -17.13
C CYS A 126 -1.19 5.42 -16.28
N VAL A 127 -1.63 5.27 -15.04
CA VAL A 127 -1.64 6.30 -14.01
C VAL A 127 -0.66 5.90 -12.92
N SER A 128 0.28 6.79 -12.61
CA SER A 128 1.17 6.61 -11.48
C SER A 128 0.50 7.14 -10.21
N VAL A 129 0.15 6.23 -9.30
CA VAL A 129 -0.39 6.54 -7.97
C VAL A 129 0.79 6.67 -7.01
N GLN A 130 0.89 7.81 -6.33
CA GLN A 130 2.09 8.16 -5.56
C GLN A 130 1.77 8.75 -4.20
N SER A 131 2.59 8.44 -3.20
CA SER A 131 2.54 9.07 -1.89
C SER A 131 3.93 9.26 -1.29
N SER A 132 4.21 10.45 -0.78
CA SER A 132 5.44 10.75 -0.06
C SER A 132 5.27 10.51 1.44
N GLY A 133 6.26 9.90 2.07
CA GLY A 133 6.23 9.60 3.50
C GLY A 133 7.56 9.04 4.01
N LYS A 134 8.03 9.56 5.15
CA LYS A 134 9.31 9.13 5.75
C LYS A 134 9.32 7.65 6.15
N HIS A 135 8.14 7.09 6.43
CA HIS A 135 7.99 5.75 6.99
C HIS A 135 7.54 4.69 5.99
N TRP A 136 7.41 5.02 4.70
CA TRP A 136 7.22 3.98 3.67
C TRP A 136 8.32 2.89 3.71
N PRO A 137 9.62 3.23 3.88
CA PRO A 137 10.68 2.23 4.07
C PRO A 137 10.42 1.23 5.20
N CYS A 138 9.82 1.69 6.31
CA CYS A 138 9.54 0.84 7.46
C CYS A 138 8.49 -0.23 7.15
N LEU A 139 7.55 0.07 6.25
CA LEU A 139 6.44 -0.81 5.87
C LEU A 139 6.77 -1.67 4.64
N LEU A 140 7.73 -1.24 3.82
CA LEU A 140 8.17 -1.93 2.61
C LEU A 140 9.69 -2.11 2.67
N PRO A 141 10.22 -2.90 3.64
CA PRO A 141 11.66 -3.06 3.84
C PRO A 141 12.35 -3.82 2.70
N GLN A 142 11.57 -4.31 1.74
CA GLN A 142 12.05 -4.85 0.46
C GLN A 142 12.57 -3.77 -0.48
N HIS A 143 12.73 -2.51 -0.09
CA HIS A 143 13.33 -1.48 -0.96
C HIS A 143 14.85 -1.65 -1.06
N GLY A 144 15.47 -1.15 -2.12
CA GLY A 144 16.91 -1.28 -2.35
C GLY A 144 17.33 -0.69 -3.70
N PRO A 145 18.65 -0.50 -3.92
CA PRO A 145 19.18 -0.03 -5.19
C PRO A 145 18.97 -1.07 -6.31
N GLY A 146 18.98 -0.62 -7.56
CA GLY A 146 18.87 -1.49 -8.74
C GLY A 146 17.45 -1.99 -9.04
N LYS A 147 17.33 -2.89 -10.01
CA LYS A 147 16.03 -3.46 -10.39
C LYS A 147 15.57 -4.46 -9.33
N LYS A 148 14.25 -4.53 -9.12
CA LYS A 148 13.64 -5.38 -8.09
C LYS A 148 13.94 -6.87 -8.28
N HIS A 149 14.01 -7.35 -9.53
CA HIS A 149 14.31 -8.75 -9.83
C HIS A 149 15.81 -9.10 -9.78
N GLU A 150 16.69 -8.10 -9.67
CA GLU A 150 18.15 -8.31 -9.59
C GLU A 150 18.64 -8.31 -8.13
N ARG A 151 17.72 -8.25 -7.15
CA ARG A 151 18.06 -8.16 -5.72
C ARG A 151 17.14 -9.03 -4.86
N PRO A 152 17.59 -9.45 -3.67
CA PRO A 152 16.77 -10.25 -2.77
C PRO A 152 15.49 -9.52 -2.35
N ILE A 153 14.36 -10.23 -2.40
CA ILE A 153 13.04 -9.82 -1.92
C ILE A 153 12.61 -10.76 -0.81
N ILE A 154 12.93 -10.39 0.42
CA ILE A 154 12.66 -11.20 1.61
C ILE A 154 11.59 -10.51 2.44
N LEU A 155 10.51 -11.21 2.76
CA LEU A 155 9.52 -10.73 3.72
C LEU A 155 10.11 -10.76 5.14
N ALA A 156 9.92 -9.67 5.87
CA ALA A 156 10.19 -9.64 7.30
C ALA A 156 9.21 -10.56 8.04
N ASP A 157 9.59 -11.05 9.24
CA ASP A 157 8.80 -12.05 9.98
C ASP A 157 7.36 -11.60 10.22
N TRP A 158 7.17 -10.33 10.55
CA TRP A 158 5.83 -9.77 10.74
C TRP A 158 5.01 -9.74 9.44
N GLN A 159 5.63 -9.51 8.28
CA GLN A 159 4.95 -9.57 6.98
C GLN A 159 4.58 -11.02 6.66
N ARG A 160 5.48 -11.97 6.94
CA ARG A 160 5.19 -13.41 6.75
C ARG A 160 4.00 -13.84 7.59
N ASN A 161 3.93 -13.42 8.86
CA ASN A 161 2.80 -13.73 9.73
C ASN A 161 1.48 -13.15 9.19
N LEU A 162 1.49 -11.91 8.68
CA LEU A 162 0.31 -11.31 8.05
C LEU A 162 -0.10 -12.06 6.77
N VAL A 163 0.84 -12.40 5.90
CA VAL A 163 0.55 -13.16 4.67
C VAL A 163 0.02 -14.55 5.02
N ALA A 164 0.57 -15.23 6.02
CA ALA A 164 0.07 -16.53 6.46
C ALA A 164 -1.36 -16.46 7.00
N ALA A 165 -1.72 -15.38 7.70
CA ALA A 165 -3.06 -15.16 8.23
C ALA A 165 -4.08 -14.74 7.15
N HIS A 166 -3.66 -13.97 6.15
CA HIS A 166 -4.53 -13.39 5.11
C HIS A 166 -3.93 -13.51 3.70
N PRO A 167 -3.64 -14.74 3.20
CA PRO A 167 -2.92 -14.92 1.94
C PRO A 167 -3.70 -14.42 0.72
N GLY A 168 -5.04 -14.44 0.79
CA GLY A 168 -5.91 -13.97 -0.28
C GLY A 168 -5.72 -12.49 -0.63
N ASP A 169 -5.54 -11.62 0.37
CA ASP A 169 -5.37 -10.18 0.16
C ASP A 169 -4.02 -9.85 -0.47
N PHE A 170 -2.98 -10.60 -0.07
CA PHE A 170 -1.65 -10.52 -0.67
C PHE A 170 -1.67 -10.96 -2.14
N LEU A 171 -2.27 -12.13 -2.42
CA LEU A 171 -2.42 -12.63 -3.80
C LEU A 171 -3.26 -11.70 -4.66
N ARG A 172 -4.31 -11.09 -4.10
CA ARG A 172 -5.11 -10.08 -4.82
C ARG A 172 -4.23 -8.94 -5.31
N GLY A 173 -3.33 -8.43 -4.47
CA GLY A 173 -2.36 -7.41 -4.87
C GLY A 173 -1.45 -7.88 -6.01
N LEU A 174 -0.84 -9.07 -5.88
CA LEU A 174 0.06 -9.62 -6.91
C LEU A 174 -0.65 -9.87 -8.25
N PHE A 175 -1.86 -10.44 -8.23
CA PHE A 175 -2.60 -10.70 -9.46
C PHE A 175 -3.17 -9.42 -10.09
N HIS A 176 -3.42 -8.38 -9.29
CA HIS A 176 -3.82 -7.07 -9.79
C HIS A 176 -2.66 -6.29 -10.42
N SER A 177 -1.41 -6.54 -10.02
CA SER A 177 -0.25 -6.05 -10.76
C SER A 177 0.05 -6.93 -11.97
N ASP A 178 0.81 -8.01 -11.77
CA ASP A 178 1.42 -8.82 -12.85
C ASP A 178 0.59 -10.07 -13.21
N GLY A 179 -0.61 -10.17 -12.66
CA GLY A 179 -1.55 -11.22 -12.99
C GLY A 179 -2.54 -10.85 -14.09
N CYS A 180 -3.01 -11.88 -14.78
CA CYS A 180 -4.16 -11.77 -15.67
C CYS A 180 -5.10 -12.96 -15.47
N ARG A 181 -6.40 -12.67 -15.67
CA ARG A 181 -7.47 -13.66 -15.72
C ARG A 181 -8.13 -13.59 -17.08
N PHE A 182 -8.20 -14.70 -17.80
CA PHE A 182 -8.78 -14.74 -19.14
C PHE A 182 -9.52 -16.04 -19.42
N ALA A 183 -10.41 -16.00 -20.42
CA ALA A 183 -11.09 -17.18 -20.93
C ALA A 183 -10.16 -17.93 -21.90
N ASN A 184 -9.63 -19.08 -21.49
CA ASN A 184 -8.83 -19.92 -22.34
C ASN A 184 -9.74 -20.77 -23.23
N ARG A 185 -9.60 -20.63 -24.55
CA ARG A 185 -10.35 -21.39 -25.55
C ARG A 185 -9.44 -22.47 -26.15
N VAL A 186 -9.85 -23.72 -26.08
CA VAL A 186 -9.10 -24.85 -26.66
C VAL A 186 -10.03 -25.78 -27.41
N THR A 187 -9.53 -26.38 -28.49
CA THR A 187 -10.25 -27.39 -29.25
C THR A 187 -9.58 -28.74 -29.02
N VAL A 188 -10.33 -29.71 -28.51
CA VAL A 188 -9.83 -31.07 -28.24
C VAL A 188 -10.73 -32.05 -29.00
N ARG A 189 -10.15 -32.81 -29.92
CA ARG A 189 -10.86 -33.80 -30.77
C ARG A 189 -12.11 -33.20 -31.44
N GLY A 190 -11.97 -32.00 -32.01
CA GLY A 190 -13.06 -31.29 -32.71
C GLY A 190 -14.09 -30.61 -31.82
N LYS A 191 -14.02 -30.76 -30.48
CA LYS A 191 -14.90 -30.05 -29.53
C LYS A 191 -14.22 -28.83 -28.94
N ALA A 192 -14.89 -27.68 -28.98
CA ALA A 192 -14.42 -26.44 -28.38
C ALA A 192 -14.77 -26.37 -26.89
N TYR A 193 -13.80 -26.00 -26.06
CA TYR A 193 -13.94 -25.80 -24.63
C TYR A 193 -13.46 -24.40 -24.24
N VAL A 194 -14.18 -23.76 -23.33
CA VAL A 194 -13.79 -22.48 -22.74
C VAL A 194 -13.70 -22.65 -21.23
N TYR A 195 -12.56 -22.29 -20.65
CA TYR A 195 -12.38 -22.31 -19.20
C TYR A 195 -11.60 -21.08 -18.73
N PRO A 196 -11.94 -20.51 -17.56
CA PRO A 196 -11.17 -19.41 -16.99
C PRO A 196 -9.78 -19.91 -16.56
N ARG A 197 -8.78 -19.05 -16.72
CA ARG A 197 -7.40 -19.30 -16.33
C ARG A 197 -6.81 -18.04 -15.75
N TYR A 198 -6.05 -18.21 -14.67
CA TYR A 198 -5.14 -17.18 -14.18
C TYR A 198 -3.71 -17.47 -14.64
N MET A 199 -2.98 -16.42 -14.96
CA MET A 199 -1.54 -16.45 -15.17
C MET A 199 -0.92 -15.33 -14.36
N PHE A 200 0.25 -15.59 -13.77
CA PHE A 200 1.08 -14.61 -13.10
C PHE A 200 2.48 -14.69 -13.70
N VAL A 201 3.07 -13.54 -14.01
CA VAL A 201 4.38 -13.43 -14.67
C VAL A 201 5.23 -12.45 -13.90
N ASN A 202 6.39 -12.87 -13.40
CA ASN A 202 7.32 -11.95 -12.74
C ASN A 202 8.77 -12.45 -12.90
N GLU A 203 9.69 -11.54 -13.20
CA GLU A 203 11.11 -11.86 -13.41
C GLU A 203 11.85 -12.18 -12.10
N SER A 204 11.34 -11.71 -10.95
CA SER A 204 11.94 -12.02 -9.65
C SER A 204 11.56 -13.43 -9.22
N ALA A 205 12.57 -14.30 -9.11
CA ALA A 205 12.39 -15.64 -8.54
C ALA A 205 11.78 -15.57 -7.13
N ASP A 206 12.25 -14.65 -6.30
CA ASP A 206 11.72 -14.45 -4.94
C ASP A 206 10.22 -14.06 -4.95
N ILE A 207 9.79 -13.15 -5.84
CA ILE A 207 8.36 -12.78 -5.94
C ILE A 207 7.53 -13.94 -6.48
N MET A 208 8.09 -14.71 -7.43
CA MET A 208 7.47 -15.93 -7.91
C MET A 208 7.29 -16.96 -6.79
N GLU A 209 8.29 -17.14 -5.92
CA GLU A 209 8.20 -18.02 -4.75
C GLU A 209 7.18 -17.53 -3.72
N LEU A 210 7.10 -16.21 -3.48
CA LEU A 210 6.08 -15.63 -2.60
C LEU A 210 4.66 -15.84 -3.15
N CYS A 211 4.48 -15.75 -4.48
CA CYS A 211 3.20 -16.04 -5.12
C CYS A 211 2.83 -17.53 -4.99
N GLN A 212 3.78 -18.44 -5.23
CA GLN A 212 3.60 -19.88 -5.04
C GLN A 212 3.19 -20.20 -3.60
N TRP A 213 3.94 -19.67 -2.63
CA TRP A 213 3.65 -19.84 -1.20
C TRP A 213 2.27 -19.32 -0.82
N GLY A 214 1.87 -18.14 -1.30
CA GLY A 214 0.53 -17.60 -1.09
C GLY A 214 -0.58 -18.50 -1.64
N LEU A 215 -0.38 -19.09 -2.82
CA LEU A 215 -1.33 -20.03 -3.42
C LEU A 215 -1.39 -21.35 -2.64
N ASP A 216 -0.25 -21.85 -2.16
CA ASP A 216 -0.15 -23.08 -1.36
C ASP A 216 -0.88 -22.94 -0.01
N LEU A 217 -0.76 -21.78 0.65
CA LEU A 217 -1.50 -21.47 1.89
C LEU A 217 -3.01 -21.54 1.71
N LEU A 218 -3.53 -21.30 0.51
CA LEU A 218 -4.95 -21.42 0.15
C LEU A 218 -5.32 -22.78 -0.45
N GLY A 219 -4.36 -23.71 -0.60
CA GLY A 219 -4.56 -24.99 -1.27
C GLY A 219 -4.91 -24.85 -2.76
N ILE A 220 -4.54 -23.73 -3.39
CA ILE A 220 -4.86 -23.45 -4.80
C ILE A 220 -3.83 -24.15 -5.68
N ALA A 221 -4.26 -25.18 -6.41
CA ALA A 221 -3.36 -25.89 -7.31
C ALA A 221 -2.88 -25.01 -8.49
N TRP A 222 -1.58 -24.82 -8.59
CA TRP A 222 -0.89 -24.09 -9.66
C TRP A 222 0.17 -24.95 -10.36
N ARG A 223 0.69 -24.47 -11.49
CA ARG A 223 1.86 -25.04 -12.17
C ARG A 223 2.73 -23.95 -12.79
N MET A 224 4.05 -24.11 -12.74
CA MET A 224 4.97 -23.36 -13.58
C MET A 224 4.84 -23.81 -15.03
N ASN A 225 4.77 -22.86 -15.95
CA ASN A 225 4.90 -23.10 -17.40
C ASN A 225 6.20 -22.53 -17.96
N ARG A 226 6.85 -21.60 -17.24
CA ARG A 226 8.20 -21.07 -17.48
C ARG A 226 8.83 -20.73 -16.13
N HIS A 227 10.13 -20.42 -16.10
CA HIS A 227 10.81 -20.01 -14.86
C HIS A 227 10.20 -18.75 -14.22
N ASN A 228 9.68 -17.83 -15.04
CA ASN A 228 9.08 -16.55 -14.64
C ASN A 228 7.55 -16.52 -14.78
N SER A 229 6.89 -17.67 -14.97
CA SER A 229 5.44 -17.71 -15.19
C SER A 229 4.80 -18.93 -14.56
N LEU A 230 3.71 -18.67 -13.82
CA LEU A 230 2.85 -19.69 -13.24
C LEU A 230 1.41 -19.54 -13.71
N SER A 231 0.68 -20.65 -13.65
CA SER A 231 -0.68 -20.76 -14.15
C SER A 231 -1.59 -21.49 -13.16
N VAL A 232 -2.78 -20.95 -12.94
CA VAL A 232 -3.89 -21.60 -12.22
C VAL A 232 -5.01 -21.86 -13.23
N ALA A 233 -5.27 -23.14 -13.52
CA ALA A 233 -6.20 -23.54 -14.58
C ALA A 233 -7.23 -24.60 -14.14
N ARG A 234 -7.04 -25.26 -13.00
CA ARG A 234 -8.02 -26.24 -12.49
C ARG A 234 -9.27 -25.50 -12.05
N ARG A 235 -10.45 -25.97 -12.47
CA ARG A 235 -11.74 -25.29 -12.22
C ARG A 235 -11.95 -24.90 -10.75
N GLY A 236 -11.71 -25.82 -9.81
CA GLY A 236 -11.85 -25.54 -8.37
C GLY A 236 -10.80 -24.58 -7.82
N ALA A 237 -9.57 -24.62 -8.37
CA ALA A 237 -8.49 -23.71 -8.00
C ALA A 237 -8.79 -22.28 -8.48
N VAL A 238 -9.26 -22.13 -9.72
CA VAL A 238 -9.69 -20.84 -10.27
C VAL A 238 -10.87 -20.28 -9.49
N ALA A 239 -11.88 -21.09 -9.19
CA ALA A 239 -13.03 -20.65 -8.39
C ALA A 239 -12.64 -20.23 -6.97
N THR A 240 -11.58 -20.83 -6.40
CA THR A 240 -11.05 -20.43 -5.10
C THR A 240 -10.29 -19.11 -5.20
N LEU A 241 -9.44 -18.95 -6.21
CA LEU A 241 -8.72 -17.70 -6.45
C LEU A 241 -9.69 -16.54 -6.76
N ASP A 242 -10.77 -16.80 -7.49
CA ASP A 242 -11.83 -15.82 -7.81
C ASP A 242 -12.46 -15.23 -6.54
N ARG A 243 -12.62 -16.01 -5.47
CA ARG A 243 -13.18 -15.52 -4.19
C ARG A 243 -12.28 -14.51 -3.48
N HIS A 244 -10.98 -14.56 -3.74
CA HIS A 244 -9.99 -13.69 -3.08
C HIS A 244 -9.56 -12.53 -3.97
N VAL A 245 -9.29 -12.79 -5.25
CA VAL A 245 -8.82 -11.76 -6.19
C VAL A 245 -9.98 -10.95 -6.75
N GLY A 246 -11.06 -11.65 -7.14
CA GLY A 246 -12.16 -11.07 -7.89
C GLY A 246 -11.80 -10.72 -9.34
N PRO A 247 -12.74 -10.18 -10.12
CA PRO A 247 -12.46 -9.64 -11.44
C PRO A 247 -11.62 -8.36 -11.34
N LYS A 248 -10.65 -8.23 -12.25
CA LYS A 248 -9.87 -6.99 -12.42
C LYS A 248 -10.83 -5.93 -12.97
N SER A 249 -10.94 -4.78 -12.30
CA SER A 249 -11.84 -3.65 -12.63
C SER A 249 -11.10 -2.34 -12.57
#